data_AF-A0A957LFP8-F1
#
_entry.id   AF-A0A957LFP8-F1
#
_cell.length_a   1.000
_cell.length_b   1.000
_cell.length_c   1.000
_cell.angle_alpha   90.00
_cell.angle_beta   90.00
_cell.angle_gamma   90.00
#
_symmetry.space_group_name_H-M   'P 1'
#
loop_
_entity.id
_entity.type
_entity.pdbx_description
1 polymer ?
#
loop_
_entity_poly.entity_id
_entity_poly.type
_entity_poly.pdbx_seq_one_letter_code
_entity_poly.pdbx_strand_id
1 'polypeptide(L)'
;VEHQAWGFYGQGVHLLRLGQTEEAARYLDNALGLLKAVDSRAVEAAAYGMIAVIRLRQGDIRAAQHAAKRAGEMADTPLPMSVMLFTAFSSMCEVFLNLWERSVSLKTSDTIQMQALALQGVEMVERYARFNPEGKPRALTQRGWADWLLGKQRSARQTWQNALDLATELGMPYEQGLASYEIGRHAHPESTEFVQYLRQALTIFRRLGAMYETTLVRALLNEE
;
A
#
# COMPACT_ATOMS: atom_id res chain seq x y z
N VAL A 1 3.91 -27.45 -7.81
CA VAL A 1 2.83 -26.80 -7.04
C VAL A 1 3.31 -25.48 -6.43
N GLU A 2 4.33 -25.49 -5.57
CA GLU A 2 4.87 -24.26 -4.94
C GLU A 2 5.34 -23.20 -5.96
N HIS A 3 6.20 -23.57 -6.92
CA HIS A 3 6.67 -22.64 -7.95
C HIS A 3 5.55 -22.13 -8.88
N GLN A 4 4.48 -22.90 -9.06
CA GLN A 4 3.30 -22.47 -9.84
C GLN A 4 2.50 -21.42 -9.05
N ALA A 5 2.35 -21.60 -7.73
CA ALA A 5 1.74 -20.61 -6.87
C ALA A 5 2.53 -19.29 -6.85
N TRP A 6 3.87 -19.35 -6.83
CA TRP A 6 4.72 -18.16 -6.95
C TRP A 6 4.59 -17.48 -8.30
N GLY A 7 4.51 -18.27 -9.39
CA GLY A 7 4.27 -17.74 -10.74
C GLY A 7 2.96 -16.96 -10.84
N PHE A 8 1.85 -17.55 -10.35
CA PHE A 8 0.56 -16.89 -10.34
C PHE A 8 0.52 -15.66 -9.41
N TYR A 9 1.18 -15.71 -8.25
CA TYR A 9 1.34 -14.56 -7.38
C TYR A 9 2.07 -13.40 -8.07
N GLY A 10 3.22 -13.69 -8.71
CA GLY A 10 3.99 -12.69 -9.44
C GLY A 10 3.19 -12.05 -10.57
N GLN A 11 2.46 -12.86 -11.35
CA GLN A 11 1.55 -12.35 -12.40
C GLN A 11 0.47 -11.43 -11.82
N GLY A 12 -0.18 -11.83 -10.73
CA GLY A 12 -1.18 -11.02 -10.06
C GLY A 12 -0.65 -9.65 -9.60
N VAL A 13 0.56 -9.62 -9.02
CA VAL A 13 1.21 -8.37 -8.58
C VAL A 13 1.51 -7.45 -9.77
N HIS A 14 2.04 -7.98 -10.87
CA HIS A 14 2.33 -7.18 -12.05
C HIS A 14 1.06 -6.62 -12.71
N LEU A 15 0.03 -7.46 -12.88
CA LEU A 15 -1.26 -7.06 -13.46
C LEU A 15 -1.97 -6.00 -12.62
N LEU A 16 -1.87 -6.09 -11.28
CA LEU A 16 -2.40 -5.07 -10.39
C LEU A 16 -1.76 -3.69 -10.63
N ARG A 17 -0.44 -3.64 -10.84
CA ARG A 17 0.27 -2.39 -11.15
C ARG A 17 -0.11 -1.82 -12.51
N LEU A 18 -0.43 -2.69 -13.48
CA LEU A 18 -0.95 -2.31 -14.80
C LEU A 18 -2.44 -1.91 -14.79
N GLY A 19 -3.12 -1.98 -13.64
CA GLY A 19 -4.54 -1.64 -13.52
C GLY A 19 -5.50 -2.76 -13.95
N GLN A 20 -4.99 -3.94 -14.34
CA GLN A 20 -5.79 -5.11 -14.73
C GLN A 20 -6.30 -5.87 -13.49
N THR A 21 -7.14 -5.19 -12.71
CA THR A 21 -7.56 -5.63 -11.37
C THR A 21 -8.35 -6.95 -11.36
N GLU A 22 -9.22 -7.17 -12.35
CA GLU A 22 -10.03 -8.39 -12.47
C GLU A 22 -9.17 -9.62 -12.79
N GLU A 23 -8.21 -9.46 -13.71
CA GLU A 23 -7.29 -10.53 -14.08
C GLU A 23 -6.31 -10.82 -12.96
N ALA A 24 -5.79 -9.77 -12.29
CA ALA A 24 -4.98 -9.90 -11.09
C ALA A 24 -5.69 -10.68 -9.98
N ALA A 25 -6.98 -10.41 -9.74
CA ALA A 25 -7.77 -11.14 -8.74
C ALA A 25 -7.83 -12.64 -9.06
N ARG A 26 -8.12 -12.99 -10.32
CA ARG A 26 -8.19 -14.41 -10.74
C ARG A 26 -6.87 -15.14 -10.53
N TYR A 27 -5.75 -14.50 -10.85
CA TYR A 27 -4.43 -15.10 -10.66
C TYR A 27 -4.09 -15.30 -9.17
N LEU A 28 -4.45 -14.34 -8.32
CA LEU A 28 -4.22 -14.45 -6.87
C LEU A 28 -5.16 -15.47 -6.20
N ASP A 29 -6.41 -15.59 -6.64
CA ASP A 29 -7.35 -16.61 -6.16
C ASP A 29 -6.85 -18.03 -6.52
N ASN A 30 -6.34 -18.20 -7.74
CA ASN A 30 -5.69 -19.45 -8.16
C ASN A 30 -4.43 -19.74 -7.33
N ALA A 31 -3.61 -18.73 -7.05
CA ALA A 31 -2.44 -18.87 -6.18
C ALA A 31 -2.85 -19.33 -4.78
N LEU A 32 -3.87 -18.71 -4.16
CA LEU A 32 -4.38 -19.11 -2.85
C LEU A 32 -4.89 -20.56 -2.82
N GLY A 33 -5.57 -21.00 -3.88
CA GLY A 33 -6.03 -22.39 -4.00
C GLY A 33 -4.88 -23.40 -3.96
N LEU A 34 -3.75 -23.07 -4.59
CA LEU A 34 -2.56 -23.91 -4.61
C LEU A 34 -1.72 -23.81 -3.32
N LEU A 35 -1.66 -22.62 -2.69
CA LEU A 35 -0.86 -22.38 -1.49
C LEU A 35 -1.40 -23.11 -0.26
N LYS A 36 -2.74 -23.24 -0.15
CA LYS A 36 -3.38 -24.06 0.89
C LYS A 36 -2.90 -25.51 0.91
N ALA A 37 -2.40 -26.03 -0.23
CA ALA A 37 -1.87 -27.39 -0.32
C ALA A 37 -0.39 -27.51 0.07
N VAL A 38 0.32 -26.40 0.25
CA VAL A 38 1.79 -26.36 0.48
C VAL A 38 2.16 -25.68 1.80
N ASP A 39 1.18 -25.23 2.59
CA ASP A 39 1.36 -24.59 3.92
C ASP A 39 2.33 -23.38 3.93
N SER A 40 2.35 -22.61 2.84
CA SER A 40 3.24 -21.45 2.70
C SER A 40 2.59 -20.17 3.22
N ARG A 41 2.49 -20.05 4.55
CA ARG A 41 1.75 -18.97 5.24
C ARG A 41 2.20 -17.56 4.88
N ALA A 42 3.49 -17.34 4.63
CA ALA A 42 4.00 -16.01 4.24
C ALA A 42 3.49 -15.59 2.84
N VAL A 43 3.42 -16.53 1.90
CA VAL A 43 2.91 -16.27 0.54
C VAL A 43 1.39 -16.13 0.56
N GLU A 44 0.69 -16.90 1.39
CA GLU A 44 -0.74 -16.70 1.63
C GLU A 44 -1.03 -15.31 2.18
N ALA A 45 -0.28 -14.86 3.19
CA ALA A 45 -0.42 -13.52 3.75
C ALA A 45 -0.22 -12.44 2.67
N ALA A 46 0.80 -12.59 1.82
CA ALA A 46 1.07 -11.67 0.73
C ALA A 46 -0.06 -11.65 -0.32
N ALA A 47 -0.57 -12.83 -0.70
CA ALA A 47 -1.68 -12.96 -1.64
C ALA A 47 -2.97 -12.32 -1.09
N TYR A 48 -3.32 -12.57 0.17
CA TYR A 48 -4.46 -11.89 0.81
C TYR A 48 -4.28 -10.38 0.88
N GLY A 49 -3.06 -9.88 1.17
CA GLY A 49 -2.77 -8.45 1.15
C GLY A 49 -3.02 -7.81 -0.22
N MET A 50 -2.56 -8.47 -1.29
CA MET A 50 -2.78 -8.00 -2.67
C MET A 50 -4.25 -8.05 -3.09
N ILE A 51 -4.97 -9.12 -2.72
CA ILE A 51 -6.42 -9.21 -2.92
C ILE A 51 -7.13 -8.08 -2.19
N ALA A 52 -6.72 -7.75 -0.97
CA ALA A 52 -7.31 -6.65 -0.21
C ALA A 52 -7.17 -5.31 -0.96
N VAL A 53 -5.99 -5.03 -1.52
CA VAL A 53 -5.75 -3.84 -2.34
C VAL A 53 -6.62 -3.86 -3.60
N ILE A 54 -6.73 -4.99 -4.31
CA ILE A 54 -7.60 -5.12 -5.48
C ILE A 54 -9.06 -4.81 -5.14
N ARG A 55 -9.59 -5.42 -4.08
CA ARG A 55 -10.98 -5.22 -3.66
C ARG A 55 -11.24 -3.78 -3.25
N LEU A 56 -10.26 -3.13 -2.59
CA LEU A 56 -10.34 -1.71 -2.26
C LEU A 56 -10.43 -0.86 -3.52
N ARG A 57 -9.57 -1.11 -4.53
CA ARG A 57 -9.55 -0.38 -5.81
C ARG A 57 -10.84 -0.58 -6.61
N GLN A 58 -11.52 -1.72 -6.43
CA GLN A 58 -12.83 -2.02 -7.02
C GLN A 58 -14.01 -1.38 -6.23
N GLY A 59 -13.75 -0.78 -5.08
CA GLY A 59 -14.78 -0.21 -4.21
C GLY A 59 -15.49 -1.22 -3.30
N ASP A 60 -15.10 -2.49 -3.30
CA ASP A 60 -15.62 -3.51 -2.38
C ASP A 60 -14.93 -3.42 -1.02
N ILE A 61 -15.40 -2.46 -0.22
CA ILE A 61 -14.87 -2.15 1.11
C ILE A 61 -14.91 -3.35 2.06
N ARG A 62 -16.00 -4.15 2.01
CA ARG A 62 -16.16 -5.29 2.91
C ARG A 62 -15.18 -6.40 2.57
N ALA A 63 -15.04 -6.74 1.28
CA ALA A 63 -14.09 -7.76 0.86
C ALA A 63 -12.63 -7.30 1.10
N ALA A 64 -12.33 -6.02 0.87
CA ALA A 64 -11.01 -5.44 1.16
C ALA A 64 -10.65 -5.59 2.64
N GLN A 65 -11.56 -5.18 3.54
CA GLN A 65 -11.35 -5.31 4.98
C GLN A 65 -11.17 -6.77 5.41
N HIS A 66 -11.98 -7.68 4.87
CA HIS A 66 -11.87 -9.11 5.19
C HIS A 66 -10.52 -9.69 4.76
N ALA A 67 -10.09 -9.44 3.52
CA ALA A 67 -8.81 -9.93 3.01
C ALA A 67 -7.62 -9.32 3.77
N ALA A 68 -7.67 -8.03 4.13
CA ALA A 68 -6.63 -7.38 4.91
C ALA A 68 -6.49 -8.02 6.31
N LYS A 69 -7.60 -8.34 6.99
CA LYS A 69 -7.58 -9.05 8.28
C LYS A 69 -6.94 -10.44 8.14
N ARG A 70 -7.30 -11.19 7.09
CA ARG A 70 -6.70 -12.51 6.80
C ARG A 70 -5.20 -12.43 6.58
N ALA A 71 -4.72 -11.39 5.90
CA ALA A 71 -3.28 -11.15 5.72
C ALA A 71 -2.57 -10.96 7.06
N GLY A 72 -3.14 -10.16 7.97
CA GLY A 72 -2.61 -9.93 9.32
C GLY A 72 -2.56 -11.19 10.18
N GLU A 73 -3.66 -11.96 10.22
CA GLU A 73 -3.76 -13.23 10.98
C GLU A 73 -2.71 -14.25 10.54
N MET A 74 -2.40 -14.32 9.24
CA MET A 74 -1.40 -15.25 8.71
C MET A 74 0.03 -14.83 9.03
N ALA A 75 0.26 -13.53 9.16
CA ALA A 75 1.58 -12.97 9.39
C ALA A 75 1.95 -12.81 10.88
N ASP A 76 1.01 -13.07 11.80
CA ASP A 76 1.23 -13.09 13.26
C ASP A 76 1.89 -14.39 13.78
N THR A 77 2.16 -15.33 12.87
CA THR A 77 2.92 -16.55 13.19
C THR A 77 4.41 -16.23 13.14
N PRO A 78 5.26 -16.81 14.02
CA PRO A 78 6.71 -16.63 13.95
C PRO A 78 7.23 -17.20 12.63
N LEU A 79 7.35 -16.33 11.64
CA LEU A 79 7.82 -16.63 10.30
C LEU A 79 9.21 -16.02 10.12
N PRO A 80 10.13 -16.70 9.41
CA PRO A 80 11.34 -16.06 8.94
C PRO A 80 10.99 -14.79 8.16
N MET A 81 11.65 -13.69 8.49
CA MET A 81 11.47 -12.43 7.79
C MET A 81 11.73 -12.64 6.30
N SER A 82 10.70 -12.43 5.48
CA SER A 82 10.76 -12.62 4.03
C SER A 82 10.10 -11.45 3.32
N VAL A 83 10.49 -11.20 2.07
CA VAL A 83 9.91 -10.15 1.22
C VAL A 83 8.39 -10.29 1.02
N MET A 84 7.86 -11.52 1.18
CA MET A 84 6.43 -11.78 1.14
C MET A 84 5.70 -11.11 2.31
N LEU A 85 6.30 -11.12 3.50
CA LEU A 85 5.73 -10.45 4.68
C LEU A 85 5.72 -8.93 4.50
N PHE A 86 6.75 -8.34 3.87
CA PHE A 86 6.70 -6.93 3.51
C PHE A 86 5.49 -6.61 2.62
N THR A 87 5.23 -7.46 1.63
CA THR A 87 4.08 -7.28 0.74
C THR A 87 2.76 -7.40 1.51
N ALA A 88 2.63 -8.38 2.40
CA ALA A 88 1.47 -8.56 3.25
C ALA A 88 1.23 -7.32 4.14
N PHE A 89 2.26 -6.91 4.90
CA PHE A 89 2.17 -5.80 5.86
C PHE A 89 1.88 -4.48 5.17
N SER A 90 2.61 -4.16 4.10
CA SER A 90 2.44 -2.89 3.38
C SER A 90 1.06 -2.80 2.72
N SER A 91 0.57 -3.88 2.11
CA SER A 91 -0.77 -3.90 1.47
C SER A 91 -1.89 -3.81 2.50
N MET A 92 -1.78 -4.57 3.59
CA MET A 92 -2.74 -4.50 4.69
C MET A 92 -2.78 -3.10 5.32
N CYS A 93 -1.60 -2.50 5.55
CA CYS A 93 -1.48 -1.15 6.07
C CYS A 93 -2.11 -0.12 5.12
N GLU A 94 -1.84 -0.22 3.81
CA GLU A 94 -2.45 0.64 2.78
C GLU A 94 -3.98 0.55 2.83
N VAL A 95 -4.53 -0.66 2.94
CA VAL A 95 -5.98 -0.85 3.01
C VAL A 95 -6.56 -0.22 4.27
N PHE A 96 -6.00 -0.50 5.45
CA PHE A 96 -6.56 0.06 6.68
C PHE A 96 -6.36 1.57 6.80
N LEU A 97 -5.29 2.15 6.26
CA LEU A 97 -5.14 3.61 6.17
C LEU A 97 -6.21 4.24 5.28
N ASN A 98 -6.49 3.66 4.10
CA ASN A 98 -7.60 4.11 3.25
C ASN A 98 -8.95 4.01 3.97
N LEU A 99 -9.21 2.90 4.65
CA LEU A 99 -10.47 2.70 5.37
C LEU A 99 -10.61 3.68 6.55
N TRP A 100 -9.52 3.99 7.24
CA TRP A 100 -9.51 4.98 8.30
C TRP A 100 -9.70 6.41 7.77
N GLU A 101 -9.00 6.80 6.71
CA GLU A 101 -9.20 8.10 6.06
C GLU A 101 -10.65 8.28 5.60
N ARG A 102 -11.23 7.24 4.98
CA ARG A 102 -12.63 7.21 4.57
C ARG A 102 -13.58 7.28 5.75
N SER A 103 -13.33 6.54 6.84
CA SER A 103 -14.19 6.52 8.02
C SER A 103 -14.22 7.88 8.72
N VAL A 104 -13.08 8.57 8.78
CA VAL A 104 -12.96 9.95 9.30
C VAL A 104 -13.77 10.92 8.43
N SER A 105 -13.61 10.84 7.10
CA SER A 105 -14.33 11.70 6.15
C SER A 105 -15.85 11.50 6.23
N LEU A 106 -16.30 10.24 6.28
CA LEU A 106 -17.71 9.86 6.33
C LEU A 106 -18.31 9.87 7.75
N LYS A 107 -17.51 10.12 8.78
CA LYS A 107 -17.89 10.10 10.20
C LYS A 107 -18.59 8.80 10.61
N THR A 108 -18.05 7.66 10.18
CA THR A 108 -18.62 6.34 10.48
C THR A 108 -18.20 5.84 11.86
N SER A 109 -19.03 4.98 12.47
CA SER A 109 -18.84 4.46 13.82
C SER A 109 -17.64 3.51 13.97
N ASP A 110 -17.13 2.96 12.87
CA ASP A 110 -15.97 2.05 12.84
C ASP A 110 -14.62 2.77 12.81
N THR A 111 -14.60 4.12 12.89
CA THR A 111 -13.37 4.92 12.82
C THR A 111 -12.29 4.49 13.81
N ILE A 112 -12.66 4.23 15.08
CA ILE A 112 -11.71 3.79 16.12
C ILE A 112 -11.12 2.42 15.75
N GLN A 113 -11.92 1.52 15.18
CA GLN A 113 -11.46 0.20 14.76
C GLN A 113 -10.51 0.31 13.56
N MET A 114 -10.83 1.14 12.56
CA MET A 114 -9.97 1.32 11.38
C MET A 114 -8.65 1.97 11.77
N GLN A 115 -8.68 2.96 12.66
CA GLN A 115 -7.48 3.56 13.24
C GLN A 115 -6.57 2.52 13.90
N ALA A 116 -7.12 1.67 14.77
CA ALA A 116 -6.33 0.66 15.48
C ALA A 116 -5.66 -0.31 14.50
N LEU A 117 -6.39 -0.80 13.51
CA LEU A 117 -5.88 -1.71 12.48
C LEU A 117 -4.83 -1.05 11.58
N ALA A 118 -5.02 0.22 11.22
CA ALA A 118 -4.05 0.98 10.44
C ALA A 118 -2.73 1.18 11.21
N LEU A 119 -2.81 1.58 12.48
CA LEU A 119 -1.63 1.78 13.33
C LEU A 119 -0.87 0.47 13.57
N GLN A 120 -1.59 -0.65 13.76
CA GLN A 120 -0.98 -1.98 13.81
C GLN A 120 -0.24 -2.30 12.51
N GLY A 121 -0.87 -2.03 11.35
CA GLY A 121 -0.22 -2.20 10.04
C GLY A 121 1.07 -1.39 9.90
N VAL A 122 1.05 -0.11 10.32
CA VAL A 122 2.24 0.75 10.29
C VAL A 122 3.37 0.16 11.13
N GLU A 123 3.07 -0.29 12.36
CA GLU A 123 4.08 -0.91 13.24
C GLU A 123 4.71 -2.17 12.62
N MET A 124 3.91 -3.00 11.95
CA MET A 124 4.41 -4.21 11.29
C MET A 124 5.35 -3.88 10.13
N VAL A 125 5.03 -2.86 9.33
CA VAL A 125 5.90 -2.41 8.22
C VAL A 125 7.18 -1.79 8.75
N GLU A 126 7.12 -0.99 9.82
CA GLU A 126 8.30 -0.42 10.48
C GLU A 126 9.21 -1.50 11.09
N ARG A 127 8.62 -2.51 11.73
CA ARG A 127 9.36 -3.66 12.26
C ARG A 127 10.10 -4.39 11.14
N TYR A 128 9.48 -4.54 9.97
CA TYR A 128 10.15 -5.09 8.79
C TYR A 128 11.32 -4.20 8.32
N ALA A 129 11.06 -2.90 8.18
CA ALA A 129 12.01 -1.92 7.68
C ALA A 129 13.24 -1.72 8.59
N ARG A 130 13.14 -2.06 9.88
CA ARG A 130 14.27 -1.99 10.83
C ARG A 130 15.46 -2.83 10.36
N PHE A 131 15.21 -3.99 9.76
CA PHE A 131 16.24 -4.94 9.32
C PHE A 131 16.42 -4.97 7.79
N ASN A 132 15.53 -4.30 7.05
CA ASN A 132 15.48 -4.33 5.59
C ASN A 132 15.38 -2.88 5.08
N PRO A 133 16.51 -2.23 4.76
CA PRO A 133 16.55 -0.81 4.37
C PRO A 133 15.60 -0.44 3.23
N GLU A 134 15.37 -1.34 2.29
CA GLU A 134 14.45 -1.19 1.16
C GLU A 134 12.98 -1.01 1.59
N GLY A 135 12.62 -1.48 2.80
CA GLY A 135 11.28 -1.28 3.36
C GLY A 135 11.08 0.10 4.01
N LYS A 136 12.16 0.84 4.28
CA LYS A 136 12.10 2.10 5.04
C LYS A 136 11.32 3.21 4.33
N PRO A 137 11.49 3.45 3.02
CA PRO A 137 10.69 4.47 2.33
C PRO A 137 9.19 4.21 2.47
N ARG A 138 8.75 2.97 2.26
CA ARG A 138 7.34 2.58 2.42
C ARG A 138 6.83 2.79 3.84
N ALA A 139 7.62 2.37 4.84
CA ALA A 139 7.28 2.53 6.25
C ALA A 139 7.09 4.00 6.63
N LEU A 140 8.01 4.87 6.18
CA LEU A 140 7.93 6.31 6.40
C LEU A 140 6.70 6.91 5.70
N THR A 141 6.42 6.53 4.45
CA THR A 141 5.23 7.01 3.73
C THR A 141 3.93 6.68 4.47
N GLN A 142 3.79 5.43 4.94
CA GLN A 142 2.61 4.98 5.68
C GLN A 142 2.52 5.57 7.09
N ARG A 143 3.66 5.75 7.77
CA ARG A 143 3.72 6.46 9.06
C ARG A 143 3.30 7.91 8.92
N GLY A 144 3.77 8.60 7.87
CA GLY A 144 3.37 9.99 7.61
C GLY A 144 1.87 10.11 7.37
N TRP A 145 1.26 9.15 6.67
CA TRP A 145 -0.19 9.11 6.49
C TRP A 145 -0.94 8.91 7.81
N ALA A 146 -0.51 7.97 8.65
CA ALA A 146 -1.09 7.81 9.98
C ALA A 146 -0.95 9.08 10.84
N ASP A 147 0.23 9.71 10.83
CA ASP A 147 0.46 10.96 11.55
C ASP A 147 -0.45 12.09 11.07
N TRP A 148 -0.69 12.17 9.76
CA TRP A 148 -1.63 13.14 9.19
C TRP A 148 -3.05 12.92 9.72
N LEU A 149 -3.53 11.67 9.71
CA LEU A 149 -4.85 11.29 10.23
C LEU A 149 -4.97 11.51 11.75
N LEU A 150 -3.87 11.47 12.49
CA LEU A 150 -3.80 11.87 13.90
C LEU A 150 -3.76 13.39 14.12
N GLY A 151 -3.80 14.20 13.07
CA GLY A 151 -3.70 15.66 13.14
C GLY A 151 -2.28 16.19 13.29
N LYS A 152 -1.25 15.34 13.20
CA LYS A 152 0.17 15.73 13.33
C LYS A 152 0.75 16.18 11.99
N GLN A 153 0.14 17.18 11.36
CA GLN A 153 0.45 17.59 9.98
C GLN A 153 1.93 17.94 9.75
N ARG A 154 2.58 18.63 10.70
CA ARG A 154 4.02 18.94 10.60
C ARG A 154 4.88 17.67 10.62
N SER A 155 4.55 16.72 11.49
CA SER A 155 5.24 15.42 11.58
C SER A 155 5.08 14.61 10.30
N ALA A 156 3.85 14.56 9.77
CA ALA A 156 3.53 13.87 8.53
C ALA A 156 4.37 14.39 7.36
N ARG A 157 4.39 15.71 7.16
CA ARG A 157 5.18 16.34 6.08
C ARG A 157 6.67 16.07 6.20
N GLN A 158 7.25 16.18 7.40
CA GLN A 158 8.66 15.86 7.59
C GLN A 158 8.94 14.37 7.32
N THR A 159 8.06 13.49 7.79
CA THR A 159 8.19 12.05 7.58
C THR A 159 8.13 11.69 6.09
N TRP A 160 7.22 12.30 5.32
CA TRP A 160 7.14 12.10 3.88
C TRP A 160 8.34 12.66 3.13
N GLN A 161 8.88 13.81 3.53
CA GLN A 161 10.12 14.33 2.95
C GLN A 161 11.27 13.35 3.17
N ASN A 162 11.44 12.83 4.40
CA ASN A 162 12.44 11.82 4.70
C ASN A 162 12.24 10.54 3.87
N ALA A 163 10.98 10.14 3.62
CA ALA A 163 10.64 9.00 2.77
C ALA A 163 11.09 9.23 1.32
N LEU A 164 10.85 10.43 0.78
CA LEU A 164 11.23 10.82 -0.58
C LEU A 164 12.76 10.88 -0.74
N ASP A 165 13.45 11.50 0.20
CA ASP A 165 14.90 11.64 0.18
C ASP A 165 15.57 10.26 0.21
N LEU A 166 15.11 9.38 1.11
CA LEU A 166 15.63 8.02 1.22
C LEU A 166 15.28 7.17 -0.02
N ALA A 167 14.07 7.27 -0.55
CA ALA A 167 13.70 6.58 -1.79
C ALA A 167 14.54 7.06 -2.99
N THR A 168 14.98 8.31 -2.96
CA THR A 168 15.87 8.89 -3.97
C THR A 168 17.28 8.32 -3.83
N GLU A 169 17.84 8.32 -2.62
CA GLU A 169 19.15 7.75 -2.32
C GLU A 169 19.24 6.26 -2.70
N LEU A 170 18.20 5.49 -2.38
CA LEU A 170 18.14 4.05 -2.66
C LEU A 170 17.75 3.72 -4.11
N GLY A 171 17.48 4.72 -4.97
CA GLY A 171 17.08 4.50 -6.35
C GLY A 171 15.76 3.74 -6.51
N MET A 172 14.78 3.99 -5.62
CA MET A 172 13.49 3.31 -5.57
C MET A 172 12.36 4.20 -6.15
N PRO A 173 12.19 4.26 -7.48
CA PRO A 173 11.32 5.24 -8.11
C PRO A 173 9.85 5.08 -7.72
N TYR A 174 9.35 3.85 -7.56
CA TYR A 174 7.95 3.67 -7.16
C TYR A 174 7.67 4.27 -5.77
N GLU A 175 8.59 4.11 -4.83
CA GLU A 175 8.48 4.70 -3.48
C GLU A 175 8.63 6.22 -3.51
N GLN A 176 9.52 6.77 -4.37
CA GLN A 176 9.62 8.23 -4.60
C GLN A 176 8.28 8.81 -5.08
N GLY A 177 7.61 8.11 -6.00
CA GLY A 177 6.32 8.50 -6.53
C GLY A 177 5.25 8.56 -5.44
N LEU A 178 5.22 7.56 -4.55
CA LEU A 178 4.25 7.51 -3.46
C LEU A 178 4.49 8.58 -2.39
N ALA A 179 5.74 8.81 -2.00
CA ALA A 179 6.06 9.90 -1.07
C ALA A 179 5.69 11.26 -1.67
N SER A 180 6.04 11.50 -2.95
CA SER A 180 5.65 12.71 -3.68
C SER A 180 4.13 12.86 -3.76
N TYR A 181 3.41 11.77 -4.03
CA TYR A 181 1.94 11.76 -4.06
C TYR A 181 1.33 12.18 -2.72
N GLU A 182 1.82 11.62 -1.60
CA GLU A 182 1.32 11.97 -0.27
C GLU A 182 1.62 13.43 0.11
N ILE A 183 2.80 13.96 -0.22
CA ILE A 183 3.11 15.38 0.00
C ILE A 183 2.17 16.26 -0.83
N GLY A 184 2.04 15.96 -2.13
CA GLY A 184 1.22 16.73 -3.05
C GLY A 184 -0.25 16.74 -2.67
N ARG A 185 -0.86 15.57 -2.39
CA ARG A 185 -2.30 15.46 -2.10
C ARG A 185 -2.71 16.11 -0.78
N HIS A 186 -1.76 16.37 0.12
CA HIS A 186 -1.95 17.03 1.41
C HIS A 186 -1.42 18.48 1.45
N ALA A 187 -0.96 19.00 0.31
CA ALA A 187 -0.67 20.41 0.13
C ALA A 187 -1.97 21.19 -0.16
N HIS A 188 -1.92 22.52 -0.02
CA HIS A 188 -3.04 23.36 -0.41
C HIS A 188 -3.23 23.31 -1.94
N PRO A 189 -4.44 23.10 -2.49
CA PRO A 189 -4.64 22.91 -3.93
C PRO A 189 -4.08 24.00 -4.84
N GLU A 190 -3.99 25.24 -4.34
CA GLU A 190 -3.45 26.39 -5.09
C GLU A 190 -1.94 26.63 -4.84
N SER A 191 -1.27 25.79 -4.04
CA SER A 191 0.15 25.98 -3.77
C SER A 191 1.03 25.43 -4.89
N THR A 192 2.20 26.03 -5.07
CA THR A 192 3.25 25.49 -5.95
C THR A 192 3.65 24.08 -5.54
N GLU A 193 3.66 23.80 -4.23
CA GLU A 193 3.98 22.50 -3.65
C GLU A 193 3.03 21.40 -4.15
N PHE A 194 1.71 21.68 -4.18
CA PHE A 194 0.69 20.76 -4.70
C PHE A 194 1.00 20.33 -6.13
N VAL A 195 1.18 21.31 -7.03
CA VAL A 195 1.43 21.04 -8.44
C VAL A 195 2.78 20.35 -8.64
N GLN A 196 3.83 20.82 -7.98
CA GLN A 196 5.20 20.29 -8.12
C GLN A 196 5.26 18.81 -7.76
N TYR A 197 4.79 18.44 -6.57
CA TYR A 197 4.91 17.06 -6.10
C TYR A 197 3.97 16.10 -6.84
N LEU A 198 2.75 16.54 -7.19
CA LEU A 198 1.86 15.72 -8.01
C LEU A 198 2.42 15.52 -9.43
N ARG A 199 3.04 16.52 -10.05
CA ARG A 199 3.72 16.36 -11.35
C ARG A 199 4.91 15.41 -11.28
N GLN A 200 5.69 15.48 -10.20
CA GLN A 200 6.78 14.54 -9.95
C GLN A 200 6.25 13.10 -9.83
N ALA A 201 5.22 12.89 -9.00
CA ALA A 201 4.57 11.59 -8.83
C ALA A 201 4.02 11.06 -10.17
N LEU A 202 3.32 11.90 -10.93
CA LEU A 202 2.75 11.54 -12.24
C LEU A 202 3.83 11.09 -13.22
N THR A 203 4.94 11.82 -13.30
CA THR A 203 6.07 11.50 -14.18
C THR A 203 6.65 10.13 -13.85
N ILE A 204 6.85 9.86 -12.57
CA ILE A 204 7.36 8.59 -12.06
C ILE A 204 6.37 7.46 -12.38
N PHE A 205 5.10 7.60 -12.03
CA PHE A 205 4.10 6.55 -12.22
C PHE A 205 3.87 6.22 -13.69
N ARG A 206 3.84 7.22 -14.58
CA ARG A 206 3.76 7.00 -16.03
C ARG A 206 4.96 6.23 -16.56
N ARG A 207 6.18 6.59 -16.13
CA ARG A 207 7.41 5.87 -16.53
C ARG A 207 7.38 4.40 -16.09
N LEU A 208 6.79 4.11 -14.94
CA LEU A 208 6.70 2.76 -14.39
C LEU A 208 5.47 1.97 -14.86
N GLY A 209 4.55 2.59 -15.61
CA GLY A 209 3.29 1.96 -15.99
C GLY A 209 2.34 1.71 -14.80
N ALA A 210 2.49 2.45 -13.70
CA ALA A 210 1.64 2.36 -12.51
C ALA A 210 0.30 3.08 -12.78
N MET A 211 -0.62 2.39 -13.46
CA MET A 211 -1.83 2.98 -14.05
C MET A 211 -2.82 3.49 -13.01
N TYR A 212 -2.97 2.76 -11.91
CA TYR A 212 -3.87 3.17 -10.83
C TYR A 212 -3.41 4.49 -10.19
N GLU A 213 -2.14 4.54 -9.80
CA GLU A 213 -1.54 5.73 -9.19
C GLU A 213 -1.49 6.91 -10.17
N THR A 214 -1.25 6.65 -11.46
CA THR A 214 -1.36 7.66 -12.53
C THR A 214 -2.76 8.28 -12.57
N THR A 215 -3.80 7.45 -12.48
CA THR A 215 -5.20 7.89 -12.50
C THR A 215 -5.53 8.73 -11.27
N LEU A 216 -5.08 8.33 -10.08
CA LEU A 216 -5.26 9.10 -8.84
C LEU A 216 -4.63 10.49 -8.92
N VAL A 217 -3.41 10.58 -9.43
CA VAL A 217 -2.70 11.86 -9.55
C VAL A 217 -3.37 12.76 -10.58
N ARG A 218 -3.79 12.22 -11.73
CA ARG A 218 -4.53 12.98 -12.75
C ARG A 218 -5.84 13.54 -12.24
N ALA A 219 -6.59 12.75 -11.46
CA ALA A 219 -7.84 13.21 -10.86
C ALA A 219 -7.62 14.42 -9.95
N LEU A 220 -6.53 14.45 -9.17
CA LEU A 220 -6.18 15.62 -8.33
C LEU A 220 -5.73 16.83 -9.15
N LEU A 221 -5.03 16.61 -10.26
CA LEU A 221 -4.60 17.68 -11.17
C LEU A 221 -5.71 18.15 -12.12
N ASN A 222 -6.89 17.53 -12.09
CA ASN A 222 -7.98 17.73 -13.05
C ASN A 222 -7.55 17.52 -14.51
N GLU A 223 -6.79 16.45 -14.75
CA GLU A 223 -6.33 16.02 -16.07
C GLU A 223 -7.03 14.74 -16.53
N GLU A 224 -7.28 14.62 -17.84
CA GLU A 224 -7.79 13.40 -18.48
C GLU A 224 -6.70 12.35 -18.73
#